data_AF-X1A984-F1
#
_entry.id   AF-X1A984-F1
#
_cell.length_a   1.000
_cell.length_b   1.000
_cell.length_c   1.000
_cell.angle_alpha   90.00
_cell.angle_beta   90.00
_cell.angle_gamma   90.00
#
_symmetry.space_group_name_H-M   'P 1'
#
loop_
_entity.id
_entity.type
_entity.pdbx_description
1 polymer ?
#
loop_
_entity_poly.entity_id
_entity_poly.type
_entity_poly.pdbx_seq_one_letter_code
_entity_poly.pdbx_strand_id
1 'polypeptide(L)'
;MKKNKSKVESKIKKNKNKRGFKKLPLYVRVIIIVLASIIVAGGMGTGGFFLYINSVNRTINSITTSEVENILAPIESPQEPVTILLMGRDSRDVENDSGRADTIMLLYLNPEEGSGVLLSIPRDTLVEIPGYGEDKINHAYAYGGEELMIKTVSSFLDAEINHYVTLDF
;
A
#
# COMPACT_ATOMS: atom_id res chain seq x y z
N MET A 1 -71.61 55.67 35.09
CA MET A 1 -71.67 56.16 33.69
C MET A 1 -70.26 56.35 33.16
N LYS A 2 -69.92 55.75 31.98
CA LYS A 2 -68.94 56.15 30.93
C LYS A 2 -67.52 56.58 31.39
N LYS A 3 -66.37 56.15 30.84
CA LYS A 3 -66.01 55.73 29.47
C LYS A 3 -64.49 55.39 29.42
N ASN A 4 -64.10 54.62 28.40
CA ASN A 4 -62.85 54.70 27.60
C ASN A 4 -61.52 54.18 28.20
N LYS A 5 -60.97 53.12 27.58
CA LYS A 5 -59.88 53.11 26.55
C LYS A 5 -58.51 53.18 27.23
N SER A 6 -57.49 52.42 26.92
CA SER A 6 -57.18 51.48 25.84
C SER A 6 -55.70 51.09 26.03
N LYS A 7 -55.30 49.90 25.57
CA LYS A 7 -53.97 49.60 24.97
C LYS A 7 -52.76 49.73 25.93
N VAL A 8 -51.86 48.78 26.11
CA VAL A 8 -51.23 47.86 25.15
C VAL A 8 -50.62 46.71 25.97
N GLU A 9 -51.17 45.51 25.86
CA GLU A 9 -50.42 44.28 26.17
C GLU A 9 -49.88 43.72 24.85
N SER A 10 -48.58 43.87 24.64
CA SER A 10 -47.87 43.25 23.53
C SER A 10 -47.55 41.79 23.86
N LYS A 11 -48.18 40.92 23.09
CA LYS A 11 -47.95 39.47 22.96
C LYS A 11 -46.47 39.12 22.82
N ILE A 12 -45.97 38.18 23.63
CA ILE A 12 -45.02 37.16 23.16
C ILE A 12 -45.45 35.80 23.74
N LYS A 13 -46.14 35.01 22.91
CA LYS A 13 -46.45 33.59 23.17
C LYS A 13 -45.14 32.78 23.20
N LYS A 14 -44.77 32.23 24.36
CA LYS A 14 -43.82 31.11 24.45
C LYS A 14 -44.53 29.82 24.02
N ASN A 15 -44.26 29.34 22.81
CA ASN A 15 -44.61 27.98 22.41
C ASN A 15 -43.41 27.06 22.65
N LYS A 16 -43.34 26.42 23.82
CA LYS A 16 -42.36 25.37 24.13
C LYS A 16 -42.99 24.00 23.89
N ASN A 17 -43.05 23.57 22.64
CA ASN A 17 -43.28 22.16 22.31
C ASN A 17 -42.01 21.35 22.61
N LYS A 18 -41.79 21.02 23.90
CA LYS A 18 -40.90 19.93 24.28
C LYS A 18 -41.66 18.62 24.04
N ARG A 19 -41.57 18.07 22.83
CA ARG A 19 -41.99 16.69 22.56
C ARG A 19 -41.09 15.78 23.41
N GLY A 20 -41.62 15.29 24.53
CA GLY A 20 -40.91 14.35 25.39
C GLY A 20 -40.59 13.09 24.61
N PHE A 21 -39.31 12.76 24.50
CA PHE A 21 -38.87 11.44 24.04
C PHE A 21 -39.56 10.39 24.92
N LYS A 22 -40.51 9.63 24.35
CA LYS A 22 -41.11 8.47 25.05
C LYS A 22 -39.95 7.55 25.46
N LYS A 23 -39.90 7.17 26.74
CA LYS A 23 -38.82 6.32 27.27
C LYS A 23 -38.88 4.97 26.54
N LEU A 24 -37.93 4.72 25.64
CA LEU A 24 -37.77 3.41 25.00
C LEU A 24 -37.64 2.32 26.08
N PRO A 25 -38.27 1.14 25.90
CA PRO A 25 -38.17 0.05 26.86
C PRO A 25 -36.72 -0.44 26.95
N LEU A 26 -36.36 -0.99 28.12
CA LEU A 26 -34.97 -1.29 28.48
C LEU A 26 -34.26 -2.18 27.44
N TYR A 27 -34.96 -3.18 26.89
CA TYR A 27 -34.40 -4.10 25.89
C TYR A 27 -34.02 -3.40 24.58
N VAL A 28 -34.79 -2.39 24.13
CA VAL A 28 -34.46 -1.62 22.92
C VAL A 28 -33.21 -0.76 23.12
N ARG A 29 -33.01 -0.22 24.32
CA ARG A 29 -31.79 0.55 24.65
C ARG A 29 -30.56 -0.34 24.65
N VAL A 30 -30.66 -1.54 25.22
CA VAL A 30 -29.56 -2.51 25.24
C VAL A 30 -29.18 -2.93 23.82
N ILE A 31 -30.16 -3.22 22.95
CA ILE A 31 -29.91 -3.59 21.55
C ILE A 31 -29.19 -2.46 20.79
N ILE A 32 -29.62 -1.20 20.96
CA ILE A 32 -28.99 -0.05 20.30
C ILE A 32 -27.54 0.13 20.77
N ILE A 33 -27.26 -0.06 22.07
CA ILE A 33 -25.90 0.06 22.62
C ILE A 33 -25.00 -1.04 22.07
N VAL A 34 -25.49 -2.28 21.99
CA VAL A 34 -24.73 -3.42 21.45
C VAL A 34 -24.42 -3.22 19.96
N LEU A 35 -25.40 -2.78 19.17
CA LEU A 35 -25.20 -2.48 17.75
C LEU A 35 -24.21 -1.32 17.56
N ALA A 36 -24.31 -0.26 18.35
CA ALA A 36 -23.36 0.85 18.32
C ALA A 36 -21.94 0.39 18.69
N SER A 37 -21.78 -0.49 19.69
CA SER A 37 -20.45 -1.02 20.07
C SER A 37 -19.81 -1.88 18.98
N ILE A 38 -20.60 -2.66 18.23
CA ILE A 38 -20.10 -3.49 17.12
C ILE A 38 -19.63 -2.60 15.97
N ILE A 39 -20.36 -1.53 15.66
CA ILE A 39 -19.99 -0.57 14.61
C ILE A 39 -18.71 0.19 15.00
N VAL A 40 -18.54 0.58 16.26
CA VAL A 40 -17.32 1.23 16.73
C VAL A 40 -16.12 0.28 16.70
N ALA A 41 -16.29 -0.97 17.15
CA ALA A 41 -15.23 -1.97 17.10
C ALA A 41 -14.83 -2.33 15.64
N GLY A 42 -15.80 -2.50 14.75
CA GLY A 42 -15.56 -2.72 13.32
C GLY A 42 -14.94 -1.51 12.62
N GLY A 43 -15.37 -0.29 12.99
CA GLY A 43 -14.83 0.97 12.48
C GLY A 43 -13.39 1.23 12.92
N MET A 44 -13.03 0.86 14.15
CA MET A 44 -11.65 0.95 14.65
C MET A 44 -10.73 -0.07 13.96
N GLY A 45 -11.20 -1.30 13.74
CA GLY A 45 -10.44 -2.31 13.01
C GLY A 45 -10.23 -1.96 11.55
N THR A 46 -11.29 -1.51 10.86
CA THR A 46 -11.21 -1.08 9.45
C THR A 46 -10.45 0.23 9.28
N GLY A 47 -10.58 1.19 10.19
CA GLY A 47 -9.84 2.45 10.18
C GLY A 47 -8.35 2.26 10.43
N GLY A 48 -7.98 1.41 11.40
CA GLY A 48 -6.58 1.05 11.66
C GLY A 48 -5.96 0.30 10.47
N PHE A 49 -6.69 -0.66 9.90
CA PHE A 49 -6.27 -1.38 8.70
C PHE A 49 -6.15 -0.45 7.49
N PHE A 50 -7.09 0.47 7.28
CA PHE A 50 -7.07 1.45 6.20
C PHE A 50 -5.89 2.43 6.34
N LEU A 51 -5.58 2.89 7.56
CA LEU A 51 -4.42 3.74 7.81
C LEU A 51 -3.10 2.98 7.62
N TYR A 52 -3.03 1.71 8.04
CA TYR A 52 -1.88 0.85 7.79
C TYR A 52 -1.64 0.64 6.29
N ILE A 53 -2.68 0.23 5.55
CA ILE A 53 -2.62 0.07 4.08
C ILE A 53 -2.27 1.40 3.40
N ASN A 54 -2.86 2.52 3.80
CA ASN A 54 -2.54 3.82 3.21
C ASN A 54 -1.12 4.32 3.57
N SER A 55 -0.55 3.88 4.69
CA SER A 55 0.86 4.13 5.03
C SER A 55 1.79 3.31 4.15
N VAL A 56 1.50 2.01 3.97
CA VAL A 56 2.25 1.12 3.06
C VAL A 56 2.18 1.63 1.62
N ASN A 57 0.98 2.04 1.17
CA ASN A 57 0.77 2.52 -0.19
C ASN A 57 1.54 3.81 -0.48
N ARG A 58 1.79 4.67 0.52
CA ARG A 58 2.61 5.88 0.32
C ARG A 58 4.10 5.59 0.22
N THR A 59 4.59 4.58 0.94
CA THR A 59 5.98 4.14 0.86
C THR A 59 6.27 3.38 -0.45
N ILE A 60 5.33 2.56 -0.93
CA ILE A 60 5.45 1.85 -2.22
C ILE A 60 5.43 2.83 -3.41
N ASN A 61 4.55 3.83 -3.39
CA ASN A 61 4.42 4.82 -4.47
C ASN A 61 5.54 5.88 -4.49
N SER A 62 6.36 6.01 -3.43
CA SER A 62 7.52 6.90 -3.42
C SER A 62 8.84 6.19 -3.74
N ILE A 63 8.86 4.86 -3.80
CA ILE A 63 10.04 4.02 -4.04
C ILE A 63 10.02 3.39 -5.44
N THR A 64 8.84 3.16 -6.01
CA THR A 64 8.69 2.72 -7.40
C THR A 64 8.66 3.95 -8.29
N THR A 65 9.82 4.41 -8.75
CA THR A 65 9.90 5.48 -9.75
C THR A 65 9.09 5.06 -10.98
N SER A 66 8.29 5.95 -11.58
CA SER A 66 7.48 5.66 -12.79
C SER A 66 8.29 5.00 -13.92
N GLU A 67 9.60 5.16 -13.91
CA GLU A 67 10.55 4.56 -14.84
C GLU A 67 10.72 3.05 -14.63
N VAL A 68 10.69 2.58 -13.37
CA VAL A 68 10.74 1.15 -13.02
C VAL A 68 9.43 0.45 -13.41
N GLU A 69 8.29 1.14 -13.29
CA GLU A 69 7.00 0.56 -13.71
C GLU A 69 6.95 0.27 -15.22
N ASN A 70 7.64 1.07 -16.03
CA ASN A 70 7.67 0.89 -17.49
C ASN A 70 8.58 -0.24 -17.97
N ILE A 71 9.49 -0.73 -17.13
CA ILE A 71 10.41 -1.83 -17.49
C ILE A 71 9.91 -3.19 -16.99
N LEU A 72 8.92 -3.21 -16.10
CA LEU A 72 8.30 -4.42 -15.63
C LEU A 72 7.27 -4.91 -16.64
N ALA A 73 7.24 -6.22 -16.87
CA ALA A 73 6.26 -6.83 -17.74
C ALA A 73 4.87 -6.82 -17.07
N PRO A 74 3.82 -6.35 -17.78
CA PRO A 74 2.47 -6.33 -17.24
C PRO A 74 1.96 -7.76 -16.97
N ILE A 75 1.06 -7.88 -15.99
CA ILE A 75 0.33 -9.12 -15.72
C ILE A 75 -1.11 -8.88 -16.16
N GLU A 76 -1.60 -9.66 -17.13
CA GLU A 76 -2.95 -9.50 -17.67
C GLU A 76 -3.98 -10.32 -16.88
N SER A 77 -3.54 -11.45 -16.31
CA SER A 77 -4.42 -12.39 -15.60
C SER A 77 -3.80 -12.96 -14.32
N PRO A 78 -4.59 -13.19 -13.24
CA PRO A 78 -4.12 -13.86 -12.03
C PRO A 78 -3.63 -15.30 -12.23
N GLN A 79 -3.94 -15.93 -13.37
CA GLN A 79 -3.47 -17.28 -13.71
C GLN A 79 -2.13 -17.30 -14.46
N GLU A 80 -1.66 -16.15 -14.94
CA GLU A 80 -0.40 -16.08 -15.66
C GLU A 80 0.79 -16.35 -14.74
N PRO A 81 1.85 -16.99 -15.26
CA PRO A 81 3.08 -17.11 -14.52
C PRO A 81 3.69 -15.74 -14.22
N VAL A 82 4.26 -15.60 -13.01
CA VAL A 82 4.83 -14.35 -12.53
C VAL A 82 6.28 -14.56 -12.14
N THR A 83 7.15 -13.69 -12.65
CA THR A 83 8.57 -13.63 -12.30
C THR A 83 8.83 -12.44 -11.39
N ILE A 84 9.43 -12.69 -10.24
CA ILE A 84 9.74 -11.70 -9.21
C ILE A 84 11.24 -11.68 -8.94
N LEU A 85 11.88 -10.52 -9.11
CA LEU A 85 13.28 -10.31 -8.76
C LEU A 85 13.41 -9.91 -7.27
N LEU A 86 14.10 -10.74 -6.50
CA LEU A 86 14.38 -10.50 -5.08
C LEU A 86 15.82 -10.01 -4.93
N MET A 87 15.98 -8.88 -4.27
CA MET A 87 17.27 -8.24 -4.02
C MET A 87 17.45 -7.95 -2.54
N GLY A 88 18.63 -8.24 -2.02
CA GLY A 88 19.08 -7.82 -0.69
C GLY A 88 20.23 -6.85 -0.84
N ARG A 89 20.09 -5.64 -0.28
CA ARG A 89 21.16 -4.65 -0.16
C ARG A 89 21.59 -4.51 1.29
N ASP A 90 22.89 -4.35 1.50
CA ASP A 90 23.46 -3.86 2.77
C ASP A 90 23.91 -2.43 2.47
N SER A 91 23.07 -1.46 2.82
CA SER A 91 23.39 -0.05 2.64
C SER A 91 23.52 0.64 3.99
N ARG A 92 24.72 1.16 4.26
CA ARG A 92 25.00 1.89 5.50
C ARG A 92 24.47 3.33 5.48
N ASP A 93 24.17 3.85 4.28
CA ASP A 93 23.71 5.23 4.10
C ASP A 93 22.82 5.36 2.85
N VAL A 94 21.50 5.40 3.04
CA VAL A 94 20.48 5.35 1.96
C VAL A 94 20.54 6.59 1.05
N GLU A 95 21.08 7.71 1.53
CA GLU A 95 21.18 8.97 0.77
C GLU A 95 22.42 9.09 -0.13
N ASN A 96 23.53 8.38 0.18
CA ASN A 96 24.81 8.57 -0.50
C ASN A 96 25.45 7.29 -1.05
N ASP A 97 24.96 6.12 -0.64
CA ASP A 97 25.43 4.83 -1.12
C ASP A 97 24.26 4.07 -1.72
N SER A 98 24.27 3.94 -3.06
CA SER A 98 23.37 3.01 -3.75
C SER A 98 23.58 1.58 -3.24
N GLY A 99 24.73 1.27 -2.63
CA GLY A 99 25.04 -0.04 -2.11
C GLY A 99 25.23 -1.06 -3.23
N ARG A 100 25.49 -2.30 -2.84
CA ARG A 100 25.58 -3.42 -3.78
C ARG A 100 24.50 -4.43 -3.41
N ALA A 101 23.93 -5.08 -4.41
CA ALA A 101 23.07 -6.22 -4.16
C ALA A 101 23.95 -7.41 -3.73
N ASP A 102 23.86 -7.80 -2.45
CA ASP A 102 24.56 -8.96 -1.90
C ASP A 102 23.75 -10.24 -2.08
N THR A 103 22.43 -10.13 -2.18
CA THR A 103 21.53 -11.24 -2.50
C THR A 103 20.76 -10.91 -3.77
N ILE A 104 20.81 -11.79 -4.76
CA ILE A 104 20.05 -11.68 -6.01
C ILE A 104 19.38 -13.03 -6.25
N MET A 105 18.05 -13.06 -6.31
CA MET A 105 17.29 -14.27 -6.59
C MET A 105 16.12 -13.99 -7.52
N LEU A 106 15.79 -14.93 -8.40
CA LEU A 106 14.62 -14.88 -9.24
C LEU A 106 13.61 -15.91 -8.76
N LEU A 107 12.40 -15.46 -8.43
CA LEU A 107 11.28 -16.31 -8.07
C LEU A 107 10.31 -16.37 -9.25
N TYR A 108 10.15 -17.54 -9.83
CA TYR A 108 9.14 -17.83 -10.83
C TYR A 108 7.98 -18.59 -10.19
N LEU A 109 6.75 -18.13 -10.39
CA LEU A 109 5.54 -18.74 -9.86
C LEU A 109 4.62 -19.09 -11.03
N ASN A 110 4.14 -20.34 -11.09
CA ASN A 110 3.14 -20.77 -12.06
C ASN A 110 1.85 -21.16 -11.31
N PRO A 111 0.84 -20.27 -11.28
CA PRO A 111 -0.43 -20.54 -10.60
C PRO A 111 -1.23 -21.69 -11.19
N GLU A 112 -1.14 -21.92 -12.51
CA GLU A 112 -1.88 -22.98 -13.20
C GLU A 112 -1.39 -24.37 -12.78
N GLU A 113 -0.08 -24.53 -12.64
CA GLU A 113 0.55 -25.78 -12.20
C GLU A 113 0.68 -25.88 -10.68
N GLY A 114 0.43 -24.80 -9.94
CA GLY A 114 0.66 -24.73 -8.49
C GLY A 114 2.13 -24.93 -8.12
N SER A 115 3.03 -24.50 -9.00
CA SER A 115 4.48 -24.73 -8.87
C SER A 115 5.24 -23.41 -8.75
N GLY A 116 6.46 -23.47 -8.22
CA GLY A 116 7.34 -22.32 -8.10
C GLY A 116 8.80 -22.73 -8.12
N VAL A 117 9.63 -21.88 -8.71
CA VAL A 117 11.08 -22.08 -8.85
C VAL A 117 11.79 -20.87 -8.28
N LEU A 118 12.75 -21.09 -7.40
CA LEU A 118 13.64 -20.07 -6.88
C LEU A 118 15.05 -20.31 -7.42
N LEU A 119 15.59 -19.32 -8.13
CA LEU A 119 16.94 -19.34 -8.69
C LEU A 119 17.79 -18.29 -7.98
N SER A 120 18.84 -18.70 -7.28
CA SER A 120 19.83 -17.77 -6.75
C SER A 120 20.87 -17.42 -7.80
N ILE A 121 21.13 -16.13 -8.00
CA ILE A 121 22.17 -15.63 -8.91
C ILE A 121 23.38 -15.19 -8.06
N PRO A 122 24.55 -15.82 -8.23
CA PRO A 122 25.75 -15.40 -7.50
C PRO A 122 26.10 -13.95 -7.80
N ARG A 123 26.41 -13.15 -6.78
CA ARG A 123 26.67 -11.70 -6.91
C ARG A 123 27.83 -11.34 -7.85
N ASP A 124 28.80 -12.25 -8.01
CA ASP A 124 29.99 -12.09 -8.85
C ASP A 124 29.82 -12.73 -10.24
N THR A 125 28.59 -13.07 -10.64
CA THR A 125 28.29 -13.55 -11.99
C THR A 125 28.67 -12.48 -13.01
N LEU A 126 29.49 -12.84 -13.98
CA LEU A 126 29.93 -11.94 -15.06
C LEU A 126 28.81 -11.81 -16.10
N VAL A 127 28.35 -10.58 -16.32
CA VAL A 127 27.22 -10.28 -17.20
C VAL A 127 27.48 -8.98 -17.98
N GLU A 128 26.84 -8.84 -19.13
CA GLU A 128 26.81 -7.56 -19.85
C GLU A 128 25.81 -6.63 -19.14
N ILE A 129 26.29 -5.49 -18.63
CA ILE A 129 25.47 -4.47 -17.97
C ILE A 129 25.12 -3.38 -18.99
N PRO A 130 23.82 -3.14 -19.29
CA PRO A 130 23.40 -2.15 -20.28
C PRO A 130 23.97 -0.75 -20.00
N GLY A 131 24.79 -0.24 -20.93
CA GLY A 131 25.42 1.07 -20.83
C GLY A 131 26.75 1.11 -20.04
N TYR A 132 27.18 -0.02 -19.44
CA TYR A 132 28.41 -0.11 -18.64
C TYR A 132 29.38 -1.21 -19.11
N GLY A 133 28.94 -2.13 -19.97
CA GLY A 133 29.75 -3.23 -20.49
C GLY A 133 29.78 -4.44 -19.55
N GLU A 134 30.71 -5.35 -19.78
CA GLU A 134 30.83 -6.59 -19.02
C GLU A 134 31.41 -6.35 -17.61
N ASP A 135 30.66 -6.73 -16.58
CA ASP A 135 31.11 -6.68 -15.19
C ASP A 135 30.31 -7.66 -14.31
N LYS A 136 30.60 -7.70 -13.01
CA LYS A 136 29.87 -8.48 -12.03
C LYS A 136 28.44 -7.95 -11.89
N ILE A 137 27.46 -8.85 -11.87
CA ILE A 137 26.04 -8.50 -11.82
C ILE A 137 25.66 -7.60 -10.65
N ASN A 138 26.31 -7.74 -9.48
CA ASN A 138 26.06 -6.86 -8.34
C ASN A 138 26.45 -5.40 -8.57
N HIS A 139 27.27 -5.10 -9.59
CA HIS A 139 27.58 -3.73 -9.96
C HIS A 139 26.40 -3.03 -10.63
N ALA A 140 25.50 -3.75 -11.30
CA ALA A 140 24.34 -3.16 -11.94
C ALA A 140 23.49 -2.34 -10.96
N TYR A 141 23.32 -2.86 -9.73
CA TYR A 141 22.60 -2.14 -8.67
C TYR A 141 23.37 -0.91 -8.18
N ALA A 142 24.70 -1.01 -8.05
CA ALA A 142 25.52 0.14 -7.65
C ALA A 142 25.49 1.26 -8.70
N TYR A 143 25.44 0.90 -9.98
CA TYR A 143 25.48 1.83 -11.11
C TYR A 143 24.13 2.52 -11.38
N GLY A 144 23.03 1.79 -11.27
CA GLY A 144 21.70 2.29 -11.68
C GLY A 144 20.54 1.76 -10.86
N GLY A 145 20.81 1.29 -9.64
CA GLY A 145 19.78 0.82 -8.69
C GLY A 145 18.95 -0.34 -9.22
N GLU A 146 17.69 -0.35 -8.81
CA GLU A 146 16.68 -1.31 -9.22
C GLU A 146 16.52 -1.39 -10.74
N GLU A 147 16.46 -0.23 -11.40
CA GLU A 147 16.14 -0.14 -12.82
C GLU A 147 17.17 -0.87 -13.68
N LEU A 148 18.46 -0.57 -13.45
CA LEU A 148 19.54 -1.19 -14.20
C LEU A 148 19.71 -2.67 -13.81
N MET A 149 19.48 -3.04 -12.56
CA MET A 149 19.52 -4.43 -12.13
C MET A 149 18.42 -5.25 -12.82
N ILE A 150 17.18 -4.76 -12.89
CA ILE A 150 16.07 -5.42 -13.60
C ILE A 150 16.44 -5.62 -15.07
N LYS A 151 16.93 -4.57 -15.76
CA LYS A 151 17.37 -4.67 -17.16
C LYS A 151 18.49 -5.68 -17.35
N THR A 152 19.47 -5.69 -16.45
CA THR A 152 20.62 -6.61 -16.51
C THR A 152 20.19 -8.05 -16.31
N VAL A 153 19.38 -8.35 -15.29
CA VAL A 153 18.90 -9.71 -15.03
C VAL A 153 17.98 -10.19 -16.16
N SER A 154 17.09 -9.32 -16.64
CA SER A 154 16.18 -9.64 -17.75
C SER A 154 16.96 -9.99 -19.02
N SER A 155 17.98 -9.19 -19.36
CA SER A 155 18.85 -9.46 -20.51
C SER A 155 19.76 -10.68 -20.31
N PHE A 156 20.24 -10.93 -19.08
CA PHE A 156 21.13 -12.04 -18.78
C PHE A 156 20.43 -13.40 -18.84
N LEU A 157 19.20 -13.46 -18.36
CA LEU A 157 18.40 -14.69 -18.30
C LEU A 157 17.43 -14.84 -19.48
N ASP A 158 17.34 -13.85 -20.35
CA ASP A 158 16.35 -13.76 -21.43
C ASP A 158 14.92 -13.99 -20.88
N ALA A 159 14.61 -13.28 -19.79
CA ALA A 159 13.39 -13.48 -19.02
C ALA A 159 12.73 -12.14 -18.67
N GLU A 160 11.40 -12.11 -18.75
CA GLU A 160 10.61 -10.98 -18.31
C GLU A 160 10.47 -10.96 -16.79
N ILE A 161 10.52 -9.76 -16.20
CA ILE A 161 10.38 -9.54 -14.76
C ILE A 161 9.12 -8.73 -14.55
N ASN A 162 8.15 -9.27 -13.81
CA ASN A 162 6.88 -8.61 -13.56
C ASN A 162 6.92 -7.76 -12.29
N HIS A 163 7.69 -8.20 -11.30
CA HIS A 163 7.84 -7.51 -10.03
C HIS A 163 9.27 -7.57 -9.50
N TYR A 164 9.59 -6.68 -8.59
CA TYR A 164 10.81 -6.75 -7.81
C TYR A 164 10.53 -6.45 -6.34
N VAL A 165 11.40 -6.96 -5.48
CA VAL A 165 11.41 -6.66 -4.05
C VAL A 165 12.85 -6.42 -3.64
N THR A 166 13.12 -5.24 -3.11
CA THR A 166 14.41 -4.91 -2.49
C THR A 166 14.24 -4.91 -0.97
N LEU A 167 15.10 -5.66 -0.27
CA LEU A 167 15.18 -5.68 1.18
C LEU A 167 16.51 -5.04 1.61
N ASP A 168 16.44 -4.20 2.65
CA ASP A 168 17.58 -3.58 3.32
C ASP A 168 17.73 -4.19 4.72
N PHE A 169 18.96 -4.39 5.18
CA PHE A 169 19.29 -5.13 6.42
C PHE A 169 20.09 -4.30 7.42
#